data_AF-A0A4Q1KS00-F1
#
_entry.id   AF-A0A4Q1KS00-F1
#
_cell.length_a   1.000
_cell.length_b   1.000
_cell.length_c   1.000
_cell.angle_alpha   90.00
_cell.angle_beta   90.00
_cell.angle_gamma   90.00
#
_symmetry.space_group_name_H-M   'P 1'
#
loop_
_entity.id
_entity.type
_entity.pdbx_description
1 polymer ?
#
loop_
_entity_poly.entity_id
_entity_poly.type
_entity_poly.pdbx_seq_one_letter_code
_entity_poly.pdbx_strand_id
1 'polypeptide(L)'
;MTLRVDTEAIDAAAASLGTIAVTLADRADDTAQHSGAAAAAGGHAHVVTGATDFGDYWGAGLGALAIALGELATQFGDAAAAYAEEDRVLASGARDLL
;
A
#
# COMPACT_ATOMS: atom_id res chain seq x y z
N MET A 1 -11.48 30.05 -11.57
CA MET A 1 -11.83 28.63 -11.79
C MET A 1 -11.20 27.86 -10.65
N THR A 2 -11.98 27.54 -9.61
CA THR A 2 -11.52 26.70 -8.49
C THR A 2 -11.70 25.25 -8.91
N LEU A 3 -10.59 24.52 -9.05
CA LEU A 3 -10.61 23.09 -9.27
C LEU A 3 -11.06 22.47 -7.94
N ARG A 4 -12.33 22.06 -7.84
CA ARG A 4 -12.80 21.38 -6.64
C ARG A 4 -12.14 20.00 -6.61
N VAL A 5 -11.31 19.76 -5.60
CA VAL A 5 -10.63 18.47 -5.44
C VAL A 5 -11.69 17.44 -5.05
N ASP A 6 -11.74 16.33 -5.78
CA ASP A 6 -12.65 15.22 -5.50
C ASP A 6 -12.08 14.37 -4.37
N THR A 7 -12.44 14.72 -3.13
CA THR A 7 -11.97 14.01 -1.94
C THR A 7 -12.49 12.58 -1.86
N GLU A 8 -13.66 12.29 -2.44
CA GLU A 8 -14.20 10.93 -2.51
C GLU A 8 -13.32 10.04 -3.41
N ALA A 9 -12.87 10.57 -4.54
CA ALA A 9 -11.94 9.87 -5.43
C ALA A 9 -10.57 9.64 -4.76
N ILE A 10 -10.07 10.59 -3.96
CA ILE A 10 -8.81 10.45 -3.22
C ILE A 10 -8.92 9.39 -2.12
N ASP A 11 -10.02 9.39 -1.35
CA ASP A 11 -10.28 8.38 -0.32
C ASP A 11 -10.43 6.97 -0.92
N ALA A 12 -11.13 6.85 -2.05
CA ALA A 12 -11.24 5.60 -2.78
C ALA A 12 -9.88 5.08 -3.26
N ALA A 13 -9.01 5.98 -3.74
CA ALA A 13 -7.65 5.63 -4.11
C ALA A 13 -6.82 5.18 -2.90
N ALA A 14 -6.91 5.88 -1.76
CA ALA A 14 -6.23 5.49 -0.52
C ALA A 14 -6.65 4.08 -0.06
N ALA A 15 -7.96 3.80 -0.05
CA ALA A 15 -8.49 2.49 0.33
C ALA A 15 -8.02 1.38 -0.63
N SER A 16 -8.02 1.66 -1.94
CA SER A 16 -7.54 0.73 -2.96
C SER A 16 -6.04 0.43 -2.78
N LEU A 17 -5.22 1.45 -2.59
CA LEU A 17 -3.78 1.32 -2.34
C LEU A 17 -3.50 0.52 -1.07
N GLY A 18 -4.22 0.78 0.02
CA GLY A 18 -4.10 0.01 1.26
C GLY A 18 -4.45 -1.46 1.08
N THR A 19 -5.51 -1.77 0.32
CA THR A 19 -5.89 -3.16 -0.01
C THR A 19 -4.81 -3.88 -0.82
N ILE A 20 -4.21 -3.18 -1.79
CA ILE A 20 -3.12 -3.72 -2.61
C ILE A 20 -1.88 -3.95 -1.74
N ALA A 21 -1.55 -3.03 -0.83
CA ALA A 21 -0.43 -3.15 0.10
C ALA A 21 -0.56 -4.39 0.99
N VAL A 22 -1.73 -4.63 1.58
CA VAL A 22 -2.00 -5.84 2.38
C VAL A 22 -1.85 -7.09 1.52
N THR A 23 -2.43 -7.10 0.33
CA THR A 23 -2.31 -8.25 -0.59
C THR A 23 -0.85 -8.54 -0.95
N LEU A 24 -0.03 -7.52 -1.18
CA LEU A 24 1.40 -7.69 -1.45
C LEU A 24 2.16 -8.25 -0.26
N ALA A 25 1.84 -7.81 0.96
CA ALA A 25 2.44 -8.34 2.18
C ALA A 25 2.11 -9.83 2.36
N ASP A 26 0.85 -10.23 2.13
CA ASP A 26 0.44 -11.64 2.18
C ASP A 26 1.21 -12.47 1.13
N ARG A 27 1.39 -11.94 -0.09
CA ARG A 27 2.16 -12.63 -1.13
C ARG A 27 3.65 -12.70 -0.83
N ALA A 28 4.20 -11.73 -0.12
CA ALA A 28 5.58 -11.78 0.35
C ALA A 28 5.76 -12.94 1.33
N ASP A 29 4.84 -13.08 2.29
CA ASP A 29 4.85 -14.16 3.28
C ASP A 29 4.65 -15.53 2.63
N ASP A 30 3.65 -15.66 1.75
CA ASP A 30 3.42 -16.89 0.96
C ASP A 30 4.68 -17.31 0.19
N THR A 31 5.39 -16.35 -0.41
CA THR A 31 6.60 -16.66 -1.18
C THR A 31 7.71 -17.17 -0.27
N ALA A 32 7.91 -16.54 0.89
CA ALA A 32 8.90 -16.99 1.88
C ALA A 32 8.57 -18.41 2.39
N GLN A 33 7.28 -18.69 2.69
CA GLN A 33 6.83 -20.00 3.16
C GLN A 33 7.05 -21.11 2.10
N HIS A 34 6.60 -20.89 0.86
CA HIS A 34 6.75 -21.89 -0.20
C HIS A 34 8.21 -22.12 -0.57
N SER A 35 9.04 -21.08 -0.56
CA SER A 35 10.47 -21.18 -0.82
C SER A 35 11.19 -21.93 0.29
N GLY A 36 10.84 -21.67 1.55
CA GLY A 36 11.33 -22.43 2.70
C GLY A 36 10.90 -23.90 2.68
N ALA A 37 9.67 -24.19 2.28
CA ALA A 37 9.18 -25.56 2.12
C ALA A 37 9.90 -26.29 0.98
N ALA A 38 10.13 -25.64 -0.15
CA ALA A 38 10.91 -26.18 -1.26
C ALA A 38 12.37 -26.46 -0.87
N ALA A 39 12.97 -25.57 -0.09
CA ALA A 39 14.30 -25.78 0.50
C ALA A 39 14.31 -26.98 1.47
N ALA A 40 13.30 -27.14 2.31
CA ALA A 40 13.19 -28.25 3.26
C ALA A 40 12.91 -29.61 2.58
N ALA A 41 12.31 -29.63 1.40
CA ALA A 41 12.00 -30.86 0.65
C ALA A 41 13.24 -31.59 0.10
N GLY A 42 14.44 -31.00 0.18
CA GLY A 42 15.70 -31.75 0.19
C GLY A 42 16.12 -32.42 -1.13
N GLY A 43 15.85 -31.79 -2.28
CA GLY A 43 16.16 -32.37 -3.60
C GLY A 43 17.65 -32.38 -3.96
N HIS A 44 18.36 -31.26 -3.79
CA HIS A 44 19.81 -31.10 -4.00
C HIS A 44 20.26 -29.73 -3.44
N ALA A 45 21.51 -29.59 -3.01
CA ALA A 45 22.01 -28.34 -2.40
C ALA A 45 21.78 -27.08 -3.27
N HIS A 46 22.03 -27.15 -4.58
CA HIS A 46 21.83 -26.01 -5.48
C HIS A 46 20.34 -25.63 -5.67
N VAL A 47 19.43 -26.58 -5.52
CA VAL A 47 17.97 -26.33 -5.57
C VAL A 47 17.52 -25.65 -4.28
N VAL A 48 18.04 -26.10 -3.14
CA VAL A 48 17.76 -25.53 -1.82
C VAL A 48 18.23 -24.08 -1.78
N THR A 49 19.49 -23.81 -2.15
CA THR A 49 20.04 -22.45 -2.21
C THR A 49 19.25 -21.56 -3.16
N GLY A 50 18.95 -22.05 -4.38
CA GLY A 50 18.17 -21.27 -5.35
C GLY A 50 16.75 -20.94 -4.87
N ALA A 51 16.10 -21.87 -4.16
CA ALA A 51 14.78 -21.63 -3.57
C ALA A 51 14.85 -20.58 -2.45
N THR A 52 15.83 -20.68 -1.54
CA THR A 52 16.03 -19.70 -0.47
C THR A 52 16.32 -18.31 -1.02
N ASP A 53 17.30 -18.19 -1.93
CA ASP A 53 17.68 -16.90 -2.52
C ASP A 53 16.50 -16.24 -3.26
N PHE A 54 15.71 -17.05 -3.98
CA PHE A 54 14.49 -16.57 -4.63
C PHE A 54 13.46 -16.07 -3.62
N GLY A 55 13.19 -16.85 -2.57
CA GLY A 55 12.23 -16.51 -1.51
C GLY A 55 12.60 -15.21 -0.81
N ASP A 56 13.87 -15.06 -0.44
CA ASP A 56 14.39 -13.87 0.24
C ASP A 56 14.33 -12.63 -0.67
N TYR A 57 14.79 -12.74 -1.91
CA TYR A 57 14.78 -11.63 -2.86
C TYR A 57 13.34 -11.18 -3.19
N TRP A 58 12.47 -12.12 -3.53
CA TRP A 58 11.09 -11.81 -3.93
C TRP A 58 10.26 -11.34 -2.74
N GLY A 59 10.37 -12.01 -1.58
CA GLY A 59 9.70 -11.61 -0.35
C GLY A 59 10.10 -10.20 0.09
N ALA A 60 11.39 -9.86 0.06
CA ALA A 60 11.86 -8.52 0.38
C ALA A 60 11.32 -7.47 -0.62
N GLY A 61 11.30 -7.77 -1.92
CA GLY A 61 10.78 -6.87 -2.95
C GLY A 61 9.28 -6.59 -2.80
N LEU A 62 8.47 -7.63 -2.58
CA LEU A 62 7.03 -7.48 -2.35
C LEU A 62 6.74 -6.74 -1.04
N GLY A 63 7.50 -7.03 0.03
CA GLY A 63 7.38 -6.34 1.32
C GLY A 63 7.72 -4.84 1.21
N ALA A 64 8.80 -4.49 0.49
CA ALA A 64 9.15 -3.10 0.25
C ALA A 64 8.07 -2.35 -0.55
N LEU A 65 7.49 -2.99 -1.57
CA LEU A 65 6.39 -2.41 -2.35
C LEU A 65 5.12 -2.24 -1.51
N ALA A 66 4.80 -3.22 -0.65
CA ALA A 66 3.67 -3.14 0.27
C ALA A 66 3.81 -1.92 1.20
N ILE A 67 4.99 -1.70 1.77
CA ILE A 67 5.28 -0.54 2.63
C ILE A 67 5.07 0.76 1.86
N ALA A 68 5.67 0.88 0.66
CA ALA A 68 5.57 2.09 -0.15
C ALA A 68 4.11 2.42 -0.54
N LEU A 69 3.31 1.39 -0.86
CA LEU A 69 1.88 1.57 -1.16
C LEU A 69 1.07 1.93 0.09
N GLY A 70 1.42 1.40 1.25
CA GLY A 70 0.83 1.78 2.54
C GLY A 70 1.10 3.24 2.88
N GLU A 71 2.35 3.69 2.73
CA GLU A 71 2.73 5.10 2.92
C GLU A 71 2.00 6.02 1.94
N LEU A 72 1.86 5.61 0.68
CA LEU A 72 1.11 6.36 -0.32
C LEU A 72 -0.38 6.44 0.04
N ALA A 73 -0.97 5.34 0.52
CA ALA A 73 -2.35 5.32 0.98
C ALA A 73 -2.57 6.31 2.14
N THR A 74 -1.65 6.37 3.10
CA THR A 74 -1.68 7.36 4.20
C THR A 74 -1.62 8.79 3.66
N GLN A 75 -0.70 9.08 2.74
CA GLN A 75 -0.58 10.43 2.15
C GLN A 75 -1.85 10.87 1.41
N PHE A 76 -2.50 9.94 0.70
CA PHE A 76 -3.78 10.23 0.04
C PHE A 76 -4.89 10.50 1.07
N GLY A 77 -4.98 9.70 2.13
CA GLY A 77 -5.95 9.93 3.21
C GLY A 77 -5.74 11.27 3.92
N ASP A 78 -4.50 11.63 4.22
CA ASP A 78 -4.15 12.92 4.82
C ASP A 78 -4.52 14.10 3.90
N ALA A 79 -4.29 13.94 2.59
CA ALA A 79 -4.67 14.94 1.60
C ALA A 79 -6.19 15.10 1.51
N ALA A 80 -6.95 14.01 1.48
CA ALA A 80 -8.41 14.05 1.47
C ALA A 80 -8.97 14.77 2.71
N ALA A 81 -8.43 14.46 3.89
CA ALA A 81 -8.81 15.13 5.13
C ALA A 81 -8.50 16.63 5.11
N ALA A 82 -7.33 17.02 4.58
CA ALA A 82 -6.94 18.43 4.47
C ALA A 82 -7.89 19.22 3.55
N TYR A 83 -8.19 18.69 2.35
CA TYR A 83 -9.11 19.34 1.42
C TYR A 83 -10.55 19.39 1.95
N ALA A 84 -11.00 18.35 2.65
CA ALA A 84 -12.33 18.33 3.26
C ALA A 84 -12.47 19.42 4.35
N GLU A 85 -11.43 19.64 5.17
CA GLU A 85 -11.43 20.72 6.16
C GLU A 85 -11.38 22.09 5.51
N GLU A 86 -10.60 22.26 4.43
CA GLU A 86 -10.54 23.51 3.66
C GLU A 86 -11.92 23.87 3.07
N ASP A 87 -12.63 22.90 2.47
CA ASP A 87 -14.00 23.06 1.99
C ASP A 87 -14.96 23.46 3.13
N ARG A 88 -14.78 22.89 4.34
CA ARG A 88 -15.58 23.19 5.52
C ARG A 88 -15.37 24.62 6.02
N VAL A 89 -14.11 25.06 6.09
CA VAL A 89 -13.73 26.41 6.51
C VAL A 89 -14.28 27.44 5.53
N LEU A 90 -14.10 27.22 4.22
CA LEU A 90 -14.64 28.09 3.17
C LEU A 90 -16.16 28.20 3.24
N ALA A 91 -16.87 27.09 3.46
CA ALA A 91 -18.31 27.08 3.62
C ALA A 91 -18.79 27.83 4.87
N SER A 92 -18.04 27.77 5.98
CA SER A 92 -18.35 28.51 7.20
C SER A 92 -18.15 30.02 7.03
N GLY A 93 -17.00 30.44 6.48
CA GLY A 93 -16.71 31.86 6.25
C GLY A 93 -17.67 32.50 5.26
N ALA A 94 -18.14 31.76 4.25
CA ALA A 94 -19.17 32.24 3.32
C ALA A 94 -20.53 32.49 4.00
N ARG A 95 -20.88 31.74 5.04
CA ARG A 95 -22.13 31.94 5.81
C ARG A 95 -22.04 33.13 6.74
N ASP A 96 -20.87 33.42 7.31
CA ASP A 96 -20.67 34.54 8.22
C ASP A 96 -20.70 35.92 7.52
N LEU A 97 -20.62 35.93 6.18
CA LEU A 97 -20.63 37.13 5.34
C LEU A 97 -22.02 37.47 4.75
N LEU A 98 -23.03 36.61 4.95
CA LEU A 98 -24.41 36.76 4.46
C LEU A 98 -25.37 37.16 5.59
#